data_AF-A0A085F5A1-F1
#
_entry.id   AF-A0A085F5A1-F1
#
_cell.length_a   1.000
_cell.length_b   1.000
_cell.length_c   1.000
_cell.angle_alpha   90.00
_cell.angle_beta   90.00
_cell.angle_gamma   90.00
#
_symmetry.space_group_name_H-M   'P 1'
#
loop_
_entity.id
_entity.type
_entity.pdbx_description
1 polymer ?
#
loop_
_entity_poly.entity_id
_entity_poly.type
_entity_poly.pdbx_seq_one_letter_code
_entity_poly.pdbx_strand_id
1 'polypeptide(L)'
;MRSLIPAISLSLCLHACGGNTSVALYFEWGSCDFDRQRWEQADRIGRGCMMSSFLDKYHPVGMSVVEIKLWLGEPSAYADFEDPAYLVAQSGSNGSAGREQLLVFRIDRITGRCVEVALRPAH
;
A
#
# COMPACT_ATOMS: atom_id res chain seq x y z
N MET A 1 23.18 -54.65 19.91
CA MET A 1 23.73 -53.87 18.78
C MET A 1 22.57 -53.22 18.04
N ARG A 2 22.64 -51.89 17.85
CA ARG A 2 21.91 -51.03 16.89
C ARG A 2 20.38 -51.04 17.01
N SER A 3 19.76 -50.03 17.62
CA SER A 3 19.53 -48.64 17.14
C SER A 3 18.01 -48.49 16.95
N LEU A 4 17.32 -48.01 17.97
CA LEU A 4 15.93 -47.58 17.88
C LEU A 4 15.96 -46.06 17.72
N ILE A 5 15.80 -45.62 16.49
CA ILE A 5 15.62 -44.21 16.12
C ILE A 5 14.21 -43.82 16.54
N PRO A 6 13.99 -42.90 17.50
CA PRO A 6 12.68 -42.32 17.66
C PRO A 6 12.49 -41.30 16.53
N ALA A 7 11.56 -41.59 15.63
CA ALA A 7 11.10 -40.66 14.62
C ALA A 7 10.41 -39.47 15.32
N ILE A 8 11.20 -38.45 15.62
CA ILE A 8 10.71 -37.13 16.03
C ILE A 8 10.04 -36.55 14.79
N SER A 9 8.72 -36.66 14.72
CA SER A 9 7.87 -35.95 13.77
C SER A 9 7.94 -34.45 14.08
N LEU A 10 9.00 -33.80 13.61
CA LEU A 10 9.13 -32.35 13.51
C LEU A 10 8.10 -31.89 12.46
N SER A 11 6.88 -31.61 12.89
CA SER A 11 5.89 -30.92 12.08
C SER A 11 6.33 -29.46 11.96
N LEU A 12 7.26 -29.20 11.03
CA LEU A 12 7.70 -27.86 10.68
C LEU A 12 6.51 -27.04 10.17
N CYS A 13 6.32 -25.89 10.80
CA CYS A 13 5.38 -24.85 10.45
C CYS A 13 5.50 -24.44 8.97
N LEU A 14 4.64 -25.00 8.12
CA LEU A 14 4.39 -24.53 6.75
C LEU A 14 3.22 -23.54 6.75
N HIS A 15 3.44 -22.31 7.23
CA HIS A 15 2.55 -21.17 6.98
C HIS A 15 3.35 -19.88 6.73
N ALA A 16 4.45 -19.99 5.97
CA ALA A 16 5.24 -18.84 5.55
C ALA A 16 5.35 -18.83 4.03
N CYS A 17 4.27 -18.46 3.34
CA CYS A 17 4.29 -17.90 1.98
C CYS A 17 2.98 -17.12 1.72
N GLY A 18 2.57 -16.27 2.66
CA GLY A 18 1.59 -15.20 2.43
C GLY A 18 2.30 -13.91 2.03
N GLY A 19 3.28 -13.99 1.11
CA GLY A 19 3.99 -12.82 0.63
C GLY A 19 3.03 -11.93 -0.15
N ASN A 20 2.69 -10.78 0.43
CA ASN A 20 1.71 -9.81 -0.07
C ASN A 20 1.88 -9.51 -1.56
N THR A 21 1.04 -10.12 -2.40
CA THR A 21 0.96 -9.88 -3.85
C THR A 21 0.67 -8.40 -4.17
N SER A 22 0.10 -7.67 -3.22
CA SER A 22 -0.16 -6.23 -3.31
C SER A 22 1.12 -5.39 -3.38
N VAL A 23 2.20 -5.77 -2.68
CA VAL A 23 3.44 -4.98 -2.64
C VAL A 23 4.14 -4.97 -4.00
N ALA A 24 4.18 -6.11 -4.68
CA ALA A 24 4.77 -6.24 -6.02
C ALA A 24 4.04 -5.38 -7.08
N LEU A 25 2.74 -5.17 -6.93
CA LEU A 25 1.93 -4.39 -7.86
C LEU A 25 2.19 -2.88 -7.77
N TYR A 26 2.72 -2.36 -6.66
CA TYR A 26 2.99 -0.91 -6.51
C TYR A 26 4.24 -0.46 -7.24
N PHE A 27 5.25 -1.32 -7.40
CA PHE A 27 6.51 -0.95 -8.07
C PHE A 27 6.33 -0.63 -9.56
N GLU A 28 5.23 -1.02 -10.17
CA GLU A 28 4.89 -0.69 -11.56
C GLU A 28 4.37 0.76 -11.76
N TRP A 29 4.19 1.53 -10.68
CA TRP A 29 3.52 2.85 -10.73
C TRP A 29 4.47 4.04 -10.78
N GLY A 30 5.76 3.82 -10.54
CA GLY A 30 6.84 4.80 -10.74
C GLY A 30 7.96 4.69 -9.71
N SER A 31 9.01 5.48 -9.91
CA SER A 31 10.28 5.39 -9.17
C SER A 31 10.69 6.71 -8.52
N CYS A 32 9.74 7.62 -8.27
CA CYS A 32 10.04 8.90 -7.62
C CYS A 32 10.19 8.67 -6.11
N ASP A 33 11.21 9.28 -5.51
CA ASP A 33 11.29 9.37 -4.06
C ASP A 33 10.10 10.16 -3.51
N PHE A 34 9.50 9.65 -2.43
CA PHE A 34 8.44 10.35 -1.74
C PHE A 34 8.97 11.61 -1.07
N ASP A 35 8.33 12.73 -1.39
CA ASP A 35 8.48 14.00 -0.71
C ASP A 35 7.09 14.58 -0.43
N ARG A 36 6.87 15.01 0.82
CA ARG A 36 5.56 15.47 1.28
C ARG A 36 5.09 16.73 0.54
N GLN A 37 5.99 17.69 0.33
CA GLN A 37 5.64 18.96 -0.31
C GLN A 37 5.32 18.73 -1.80
N ARG A 38 6.11 17.90 -2.47
CA ARG A 38 5.85 17.48 -3.85
C ARG A 38 4.56 16.70 -3.97
N TRP A 39 4.26 15.80 -3.03
CA TRP A 39 3.00 15.04 -3.01
C TRP A 39 1.78 15.97 -2.96
N GLU A 40 1.81 16.96 -2.07
CA GLU A 40 0.71 17.91 -1.88
C GLU A 40 0.42 18.69 -3.17
N GLN A 41 1.47 19.10 -3.89
CA GLN A 41 1.37 19.86 -5.14
C GLN A 41 1.20 18.99 -6.39
N ALA A 42 1.43 17.67 -6.26
CA ALA A 42 1.40 16.76 -7.39
C ALA A 42 -0.03 16.51 -7.86
N ASP A 43 -0.17 16.42 -9.17
CA ASP A 43 -1.32 15.78 -9.78
C ASP A 43 -1.30 14.26 -9.56
N ARG A 44 -2.31 13.57 -10.07
CA ARG A 44 -2.44 12.11 -9.94
C ARG A 44 -1.24 11.34 -10.50
N ILE A 45 -0.55 11.81 -11.55
CA ILE A 45 0.62 11.13 -12.11
C ILE A 45 1.81 11.30 -11.16
N GLY A 46 2.06 12.52 -10.69
CA GLY A 46 3.11 12.78 -9.72
C GLY A 46 2.92 11.99 -8.43
N ARG A 47 1.68 11.90 -7.92
CA ARG A 47 1.34 11.07 -6.77
C ARG A 47 1.57 9.58 -7.04
N GLY A 48 1.14 9.07 -8.20
CA GLY A 48 1.41 7.70 -8.62
C GLY A 48 2.90 7.37 -8.65
N CYS A 49 3.72 8.30 -9.14
CA CYS A 49 5.17 8.12 -9.20
C CYS A 49 5.83 7.98 -7.81
N MET A 50 5.31 8.70 -6.80
CA MET A 50 5.85 8.71 -5.43
C MET A 50 5.24 7.65 -4.52
N MET A 51 4.07 7.12 -4.87
CA MET A 51 3.30 6.19 -4.05
C MET A 51 4.12 4.99 -3.58
N SER A 52 4.85 4.33 -4.49
CA SER A 52 5.62 3.13 -4.13
C SER A 52 6.70 3.44 -3.08
N SER A 53 7.41 4.56 -3.21
CA SER A 53 8.42 5.00 -2.24
C SER A 53 7.80 5.33 -0.88
N PHE A 54 6.59 5.93 -0.87
CA PHE A 54 5.85 6.17 0.38
C PHE A 54 5.49 4.86 1.09
N LEU A 55 4.90 3.91 0.36
CA LEU A 55 4.44 2.64 0.93
C LEU A 55 5.61 1.81 1.48
N ASP A 56 6.75 1.81 0.79
CA ASP A 56 7.97 1.13 1.21
C ASP A 56 8.61 1.79 2.44
N LYS A 57 8.68 3.13 2.49
CA LYS A 57 9.34 3.83 3.59
C LYS A 57 8.52 3.85 4.88
N TYR A 58 7.20 4.04 4.76
CA TYR A 58 6.37 4.38 5.92
C TYR A 58 5.49 3.23 6.42
N HIS A 59 5.25 2.18 5.63
CA HIS A 59 4.44 1.02 6.04
C HIS A 59 3.11 1.41 6.72
N PRO A 60 2.11 1.92 5.98
CA PRO A 60 0.95 2.59 6.58
C PRO A 60 0.02 1.73 7.44
N VAL A 61 0.17 0.40 7.40
CA VAL A 61 -0.59 -0.51 8.27
C VAL A 61 -0.27 -0.19 9.74
N GLY A 62 -1.30 0.02 10.53
CA GLY A 62 -1.23 0.46 11.93
C GLY A 62 -1.29 1.98 12.11
N MET A 63 -1.17 2.78 11.06
CA MET A 63 -1.35 4.24 11.15
C MET A 63 -2.81 4.61 11.39
N SER A 64 -3.03 5.66 12.16
CA SER A 64 -4.33 6.33 12.24
C SER A 64 -4.59 7.18 10.98
N VAL A 65 -5.85 7.53 10.76
CA VAL A 65 -6.24 8.48 9.69
C VAL A 65 -5.50 9.81 9.83
N VAL A 66 -5.28 10.29 11.05
CA VAL A 66 -4.56 11.55 11.31
C VAL A 66 -3.11 11.44 10.85
N GLU A 67 -2.42 10.33 11.15
CA GLU A 67 -1.05 10.10 10.70
C GLU A 67 -0.97 9.98 9.17
N ILE A 68 -1.93 9.31 8.54
CA ILE A 68 -2.02 9.23 7.07
C ILE A 68 -2.14 10.63 6.46
N LYS A 69 -3.07 11.45 6.98
CA LYS A 69 -3.27 12.84 6.52
C LYS A 69 -2.08 13.74 6.80
N LEU A 70 -1.35 13.48 7.88
CA LEU A 70 -0.12 14.22 8.19
C LEU A 70 0.95 14.01 7.11
N TRP A 71 1.01 12.82 6.48
CA TRP A 71 1.94 12.56 5.39
C TRP A 71 1.42 12.96 4.02
N LEU A 72 0.16 12.65 3.73
CA LEU A 72 -0.40 12.72 2.37
C LEU A 72 -1.35 13.90 2.14
N GLY A 73 -1.61 14.70 3.17
CA GLY A 73 -2.60 15.78 3.13
C GLY A 73 -4.03 15.25 3.14
N GLU A 74 -4.98 16.07 2.69
CA GLU A 74 -6.38 15.65 2.62
C GLU A 74 -6.61 14.63 1.48
N PRO A 75 -7.48 13.62 1.71
CA PRO A 75 -7.82 12.64 0.69
C PRO A 75 -8.48 13.28 -0.54
N SER A 76 -8.24 12.71 -1.72
CA SER A 76 -8.94 13.09 -2.94
C SER A 76 -10.40 12.66 -2.92
N ALA A 77 -10.68 11.55 -2.24
CA ALA A 77 -12.00 10.98 -2.06
C ALA A 77 -12.02 10.14 -0.78
N TYR A 78 -13.19 9.61 -0.47
CA TYR A 78 -13.34 8.56 0.52
C TYR A 78 -13.98 7.34 -0.15
N ALA A 79 -13.38 6.17 0.07
CA ALA A 79 -13.90 4.89 -0.37
C ALA A 79 -14.68 4.21 0.77
N ASP A 80 -15.43 3.15 0.46
CA ASP A 80 -16.07 2.22 1.41
C ASP A 80 -16.26 2.75 2.83
N PHE A 81 -17.30 3.55 3.06
CA PHE A 81 -17.62 4.07 4.39
C PHE A 81 -16.47 4.86 5.05
N GLU A 82 -15.96 5.86 4.35
CA GLU A 82 -15.03 6.88 4.88
C GLU A 82 -13.55 6.45 4.97
N ASP A 83 -13.15 5.41 4.26
CA ASP A 83 -11.74 5.07 4.08
C ASP A 83 -11.03 6.16 3.24
N PRO A 84 -9.97 6.81 3.74
CA PRO A 84 -9.30 7.87 3.00
C PRO A 84 -8.68 7.31 1.72
N ALA A 85 -8.96 7.96 0.59
CA ALA A 85 -8.54 7.54 -0.73
C ALA A 85 -7.87 8.68 -1.51
N TYR A 86 -6.74 8.38 -2.16
CA TYR A 86 -5.96 9.36 -2.92
C TYR A 86 -5.93 8.95 -4.39
N LEU A 87 -6.26 9.89 -5.28
CA LEU A 87 -6.24 9.65 -6.71
C LEU A 87 -4.78 9.59 -7.20
N VAL A 88 -4.43 8.47 -7.83
CA VAL A 88 -3.10 8.20 -8.39
C VAL A 88 -3.24 7.67 -9.81
N ALA A 89 -2.24 7.91 -10.65
CA ALA A 89 -2.19 7.42 -12.02
C ALA A 89 -0.79 6.94 -12.38
N GLN A 90 -0.72 5.90 -13.21
CA GLN A 90 0.54 5.53 -13.86
C GLN A 90 0.95 6.58 -14.88
N SER A 91 2.25 6.76 -15.08
CA SER A 91 2.76 7.54 -16.21
C SER A 91 2.72 6.70 -17.49
N GLY A 92 2.07 7.22 -18.52
CA GLY A 92 2.11 6.66 -19.87
C GLY A 92 3.46 6.93 -20.56
N SER A 93 3.74 6.18 -21.63
CA SER A 93 5.00 6.28 -22.40
C SER A 93 5.24 7.65 -23.04
N ASN A 94 4.19 8.44 -23.23
CA ASN A 94 4.22 9.81 -23.74
C ASN A 94 4.03 10.87 -22.64
N GLY A 95 4.06 10.48 -21.36
CA GLY A 95 3.79 11.35 -20.22
C GLY A 95 2.30 11.65 -19.97
N SER A 96 1.37 11.05 -20.71
CA SER A 96 -0.05 11.15 -20.39
C SER A 96 -0.40 10.28 -19.18
N ALA A 97 -1.55 10.54 -18.55
CA ALA A 97 -2.06 9.63 -17.52
C ALA A 97 -2.37 8.28 -18.16
N GLY A 98 -1.81 7.21 -17.59
CA GLY A 98 -2.15 5.83 -17.87
C GLY A 98 -3.36 5.40 -17.04
N ARG A 99 -3.28 4.22 -16.44
CA ARG A 99 -4.35 3.70 -15.57
C ARG A 99 -4.49 4.56 -14.32
N GLU A 100 -5.70 5.05 -14.08
CA GLU A 100 -6.07 5.83 -12.88
C GLU A 100 -6.71 4.93 -11.81
N GLN A 101 -6.31 5.12 -10.56
CA GLN A 101 -6.78 4.35 -9.42
C GLN A 101 -6.85 5.20 -8.16
N LEU A 102 -7.63 4.72 -7.19
CA LEU A 102 -7.63 5.20 -5.82
C LEU A 102 -6.67 4.35 -5.00
N LEU A 103 -5.69 5.01 -4.37
CA LEU A 103 -4.92 4.45 -3.26
C LEU A 103 -5.76 4.56 -1.99
N VAL A 104 -6.37 3.44 -1.59
CA VAL A 104 -7.29 3.35 -0.46
C VAL A 104 -6.58 2.81 0.77
N PHE A 105 -6.74 3.50 1.89
CA PHE A 105 -6.28 3.05 3.20
C PHE A 105 -7.49 2.55 3.98
N ARG A 106 -7.65 1.22 4.08
CA ARG A 106 -8.78 0.61 4.78
C ARG A 106 -8.60 0.75 6.29
N ILE A 107 -9.58 1.34 6.95
CA ILE A 107 -9.54 1.60 8.39
C ILE A 107 -10.41 0.60 9.14
N ASP A 108 -9.81 -0.08 10.12
CA ASP A 108 -10.59 -0.81 11.10
C ASP A 108 -11.33 0.18 12.01
N ARG A 109 -12.66 0.09 12.03
CA ARG A 109 -13.51 1.08 12.71
C ARG A 109 -13.52 0.96 14.23
N ILE A 110 -13.06 -0.16 14.78
CA ILE A 110 -12.99 -0.38 16.22
C ILE A 110 -11.74 0.31 16.76
N THR A 111 -10.63 0.15 16.05
CA THR A 111 -9.31 0.64 16.47
C THR A 111 -8.94 1.99 15.86
N GLY A 112 -9.60 2.41 14.78
CA GLY A 112 -9.27 3.60 14.00
C GLY A 112 -7.93 3.48 13.26
N ARG A 113 -7.42 2.26 13.06
CA ARG A 113 -6.12 2.00 12.45
C ARG A 113 -6.25 1.44 11.05
N CYS A 114 -5.31 1.80 10.17
CA CYS A 114 -5.19 1.22 8.86
C CYS A 114 -4.81 -0.26 8.97
N VAL A 115 -5.58 -1.13 8.34
CA VAL A 115 -5.33 -2.58 8.32
C VAL A 115 -4.85 -3.07 6.97
N GLU A 116 -5.10 -2.30 5.91
CA GLU A 116 -4.74 -2.64 4.55
C GLU A 116 -4.62 -1.38 3.71
N VAL A 117 -3.69 -1.41 2.76
CA VAL A 117 -3.61 -0.44 1.66
C VAL A 117 -3.90 -1.20 0.37
N ALA A 118 -4.74 -0.64 -0.50
CA ALA A 118 -5.15 -1.28 -1.74
C ALA A 118 -5.33 -0.26 -2.87
N LEU A 119 -5.09 -0.68 -4.11
CA LEU A 119 -5.48 0.09 -5.28
C LEU A 119 -6.85 -0.35 -5.79
N ARG A 120 -7.71 0.63 -6.08
CA ARG A 120 -9.05 0.38 -6.62
C ARG A 120 -9.32 1.25 -7.85
N PRO A 121 -10.19 0.82 -8.77
CA PRO A 121 -10.61 1.68 -9.88
C PRO A 121 -11.16 3.02 -9.38
N ALA A 122 -10.78 4.11 -10.02
CA ALA A 122 -11.50 5.38 -9.88
C ALA A 122 -12.77 5.27 -10.76
N HIS A 123 -13.95 5.42 -10.15
CA HIS A 123 -15.24 5.38 -10.85
C HIS A 123 -15.70 6.78 -11.24
#